data_AF-A0A518I5R8-F1
#
_entry.id   AF-A0A518I5R8-F1
#
_cell.length_a   1.000
_cell.length_b   1.000
_cell.length_c   1.000
_cell.angle_alpha   90.00
_cell.angle_beta   90.00
_cell.angle_gamma   90.00
#
_symmetry.space_group_name_H-M   'P 1'
#
loop_
_entity.id
_entity.type
_entity.pdbx_description
1 polymer ?
#
loop_
_entity_poly.entity_id
_entity_poly.type
_entity_poly.pdbx_seq_one_letter_code
_entity_poly.pdbx_strand_id
1 'polypeptide(L)'
;MECGGIEPRPEADNPLEIQPGLEPRSHERGFFLPLLPLSGTIYTPSMAKEFFSYPETQQLFQTLEEITRRSKVSRAQAFEDTIRASVAALAAETMESEYFDAIKAHTKGEIGERGVDLMPVFLAQTIDAMSRTDNDVLGDLFQGSISYGEHSLYLTPPSVAQMMASMTSDETEDGDGRETLISDPCCGSGIPLIEAGKLHPQAELIGQDIDARCARLTALNLGLRQKYGWVICGNTLTREVQFVYRIGSFFHEGAQGRRRGVIREVPPEQCPVLPELQQRIKRYLLDTLDEESSLVPVPEQSLPQIIEIPDWVLRLEQCYLQREQSEDRQKSPIHISEENRAERDSQKGPAKSQKPSPGDDDDPPKTQQTLF
;
A
#
# COMPACT_ATOMS: atom_id res chain seq x y z
N MET A 1 59.62 36.02 2.56
CA MET A 1 58.88 36.03 1.28
C MET A 1 57.41 36.11 1.62
N GLU A 2 56.68 36.92 0.87
CA GLU A 2 55.60 37.81 1.34
C GLU A 2 54.32 37.13 1.84
N CYS A 3 53.78 37.73 2.90
CA CYS A 3 52.45 37.49 3.48
C CYS A 3 51.42 38.36 2.75
N GLY A 4 50.34 37.75 2.24
CA GLY A 4 49.15 38.45 1.76
C GLY A 4 48.05 38.42 2.82
N GLY A 5 47.68 39.62 3.30
CA GLY A 5 46.75 39.84 4.42
C GLY A 5 45.29 39.56 4.11
N ILE A 6 44.61 39.08 5.14
CA ILE A 6 43.16 38.89 5.26
C ILE A 6 42.59 40.16 5.88
N GLU A 7 41.65 40.83 5.22
CA GLU A 7 40.86 41.91 5.82
C GLU A 7 39.48 41.39 6.30
N PRO A 8 39.08 41.65 7.55
CA PRO A 8 37.79 41.24 8.10
C PRO A 8 36.68 42.27 7.84
N ARG A 9 35.45 41.79 7.61
CA ARG A 9 34.22 42.61 7.61
C ARG A 9 33.67 42.72 9.04
N PRO A 10 33.15 43.88 9.46
CA PRO A 10 32.68 44.08 10.83
C PRO A 10 31.22 43.61 11.02
N GLU A 11 31.01 42.90 12.13
CA GLU A 11 29.72 42.70 12.80
C GLU A 11 29.30 43.99 13.53
N ALA A 12 27.99 44.25 13.55
CA ALA A 12 27.37 45.21 14.47
C ALA A 12 26.05 44.61 14.99
N ASP A 13 26.08 44.21 16.25
CA ASP A 13 25.01 44.27 17.25
C ASP A 13 24.19 45.59 17.15
N ASN A 14 22.93 45.77 17.56
CA ASN A 14 21.83 45.02 18.20
C ASN A 14 20.65 46.06 18.32
N PRO A 15 19.62 45.92 19.19
CA PRO A 15 18.20 45.75 18.89
C PRO A 15 17.30 46.98 19.23
N LEU A 16 15.98 46.75 19.36
CA LEU A 16 14.85 47.61 19.79
C LEU A 16 13.92 47.94 18.61
N GLU A 17 12.58 47.85 18.66
CA GLU A 17 11.65 47.89 19.78
C GLU A 17 10.27 47.39 19.29
N ILE A 18 9.55 46.71 20.18
CA ILE A 18 8.13 46.32 20.09
C ILE A 18 7.27 47.58 20.27
N GLN A 19 6.10 47.70 19.62
CA GLN A 19 4.83 48.27 20.17
C GLN A 19 3.64 48.12 19.19
N PRO A 20 2.37 48.19 19.67
CA PRO A 20 1.35 47.15 19.43
C PRO A 20 0.08 47.61 18.68
N GLY A 21 -0.78 46.63 18.36
CA GLY A 21 -2.25 46.76 18.51
C GLY A 21 -3.05 47.28 17.32
N LEU A 22 -3.78 46.36 16.66
CA LEU A 22 -5.05 46.69 16.01
C LEU A 22 -6.05 45.54 16.23
N GLU A 23 -7.03 45.78 17.10
CA GLU A 23 -8.26 44.99 17.19
C GLU A 23 -9.12 45.18 15.93
N PRO A 24 -9.87 44.16 15.49
CA PRO A 24 -11.08 44.37 14.72
C PRO A 24 -12.31 44.33 15.64
N ARG A 25 -12.98 45.48 15.76
CA ARG A 25 -14.32 45.58 16.34
C ARG A 25 -15.38 44.95 15.43
N SER A 26 -16.33 44.36 16.12
CA SER A 26 -17.60 43.78 15.70
C SER A 26 -18.44 44.65 14.76
N HIS A 27 -19.09 43.99 13.79
CA HIS A 27 -20.44 44.35 13.37
C HIS A 27 -21.19 43.12 12.84
N GLU A 28 -22.12 42.64 13.65
CA GLU A 28 -23.25 41.81 13.24
C GLU A 28 -24.08 42.56 12.18
N ARG A 29 -24.35 41.89 11.05
CA ARG A 29 -25.56 42.10 10.26
C ARG A 29 -26.00 40.76 9.69
N GLY A 30 -27.10 40.25 10.23
CA GLY A 30 -27.83 39.13 9.65
C GLY A 30 -28.41 39.51 8.30
N PHE A 31 -28.31 38.59 7.34
CA PHE A 31 -29.12 38.59 6.13
C PHE A 31 -29.46 37.16 5.73
N PHE A 32 -30.73 36.83 5.96
CA PHE A 32 -31.64 35.94 5.23
C PHE A 32 -31.03 34.95 4.20
N LEU A 33 -31.11 33.65 4.52
CA LEU A 33 -31.09 32.56 3.54
C LEU A 33 -32.47 32.42 2.87
N PRO A 34 -32.57 32.28 1.53
CA PRO A 34 -33.76 31.70 0.91
C PRO A 34 -33.67 30.16 0.86
N LEU A 35 -34.78 29.51 1.20
CA LEU A 35 -34.98 28.07 1.07
C LEU A 35 -34.84 27.60 -0.40
N LEU A 36 -34.01 26.59 -0.64
CA LEU A 36 -34.00 25.80 -1.86
C LEU A 36 -34.77 24.48 -1.64
N PRO A 37 -35.50 23.98 -2.64
CA PRO A 37 -36.28 22.75 -2.51
C PRO A 37 -35.40 21.50 -2.56
N LEU A 38 -35.70 20.56 -1.66
CA LEU A 38 -35.19 19.20 -1.61
C LEU A 38 -35.60 18.42 -2.87
N SER A 39 -34.64 17.96 -3.67
CA SER A 39 -34.81 16.76 -4.50
C SER A 39 -33.46 16.23 -4.99
N GLY A 40 -33.24 14.93 -4.81
CA GLY A 40 -32.17 14.17 -5.47
C GLY A 40 -30.92 13.94 -4.63
N THR A 41 -31.00 13.04 -3.64
CA THR A 41 -29.81 12.38 -3.10
C THR A 41 -29.19 11.54 -4.22
N ILE A 42 -28.22 12.12 -4.93
CA ILE A 42 -27.28 11.34 -5.73
C ILE A 42 -26.49 10.52 -4.71
N TYR A 43 -26.70 9.21 -4.73
CA TYR A 43 -25.88 8.26 -4.00
C TYR A 43 -24.47 8.35 -4.59
N THR A 44 -23.63 9.23 -4.04
CA THR A 44 -22.19 9.14 -4.27
C THR A 44 -21.75 7.83 -3.63
N PRO A 45 -21.20 6.87 -4.38
CA PRO A 45 -20.59 5.71 -3.74
C PRO A 45 -19.55 6.25 -2.77
N SER A 46 -19.66 5.82 -1.51
CA SER A 46 -18.65 6.03 -0.48
C SER A 46 -17.29 5.63 -1.09
N MET A 47 -16.46 6.61 -1.44
CA MET A 47 -15.07 6.36 -1.81
C MET A 47 -14.46 5.56 -0.67
N ALA A 48 -13.98 4.35 -0.96
CA ALA A 48 -13.27 3.55 0.02
C ALA A 48 -12.18 4.43 0.62
N LYS A 49 -12.29 4.73 1.91
CA LYS A 49 -11.32 5.59 2.59
C LYS A 49 -9.98 4.87 2.53
N GLU A 50 -9.02 5.44 1.80
CA GLU A 50 -7.69 4.85 1.72
C GLU A 50 -7.15 4.66 3.14
N PHE A 51 -6.67 3.46 3.43
CA PHE A 51 -6.12 3.10 4.73
C PHE A 51 -4.62 2.84 4.57
N PHE A 52 -3.83 3.55 5.35
CA PHE A 52 -2.39 3.43 5.37
C PHE A 52 -1.93 3.07 6.78
N SER A 53 -0.99 2.13 6.86
CA SER A 53 -0.39 1.68 8.12
C SER A 53 0.59 2.71 8.67
N TYR A 54 1.22 3.50 7.80
CA TYR A 54 2.22 4.49 8.18
C TYR A 54 1.76 5.93 7.91
N PRO A 55 1.96 6.86 8.86
CA PRO A 55 1.64 8.28 8.66
C PRO A 55 2.34 8.92 7.45
N GLU A 56 3.59 8.53 7.19
CA GLU A 56 4.39 9.02 6.06
C GLU A 56 3.78 8.67 4.70
N THR A 57 3.09 7.54 4.60
CA THR A 57 2.41 7.09 3.38
C THR A 57 1.34 8.10 2.93
N GLN A 58 0.69 8.79 3.87
CA GLN A 58 -0.33 9.79 3.56
C GLN A 58 0.25 10.97 2.75
N GLN A 59 1.49 11.37 3.04
CA GLN A 59 2.16 12.46 2.32
C GLN A 59 2.50 12.02 0.89
N LEU A 60 3.01 10.81 0.73
CA LEU A 60 3.29 10.20 -0.58
C LEU A 60 2.03 10.10 -1.43
N PHE A 61 0.92 9.66 -0.81
CA PHE A 61 -0.39 9.59 -1.47
C PHE A 61 -0.87 10.96 -1.98
N GLN A 62 -0.75 12.01 -1.17
CA GLN A 62 -1.13 13.37 -1.60
C GLN A 62 -0.31 13.85 -2.80
N THR A 63 1.01 13.61 -2.79
CA THR A 63 1.87 13.93 -3.93
C THR A 63 1.48 13.13 -5.18
N LEU A 64 1.16 11.84 -5.01
CA LEU A 64 0.71 10.97 -6.11
C LEU A 64 -0.63 11.42 -6.72
N GLU A 65 -1.60 11.82 -5.89
CA GLU A 65 -2.88 12.35 -6.36
C GLU A 65 -2.68 13.65 -7.16
N GLU A 66 -1.74 14.49 -6.73
CA GLU A 66 -1.39 15.71 -7.45
C GLU A 66 -0.69 15.41 -8.80
N ILE A 67 0.21 14.43 -8.85
CA ILE A 67 0.79 13.92 -10.11
C ILE A 67 -0.33 13.45 -11.04
N THR A 68 -1.27 12.67 -10.51
CA THR A 68 -2.44 12.14 -11.22
C THR A 68 -3.28 13.27 -11.81
N ARG A 69 -3.62 14.28 -11.00
CA ARG A 69 -4.42 15.44 -11.38
C ARG A 69 -3.75 16.28 -12.47
N ARG A 70 -2.46 16.61 -12.29
CA ARG A 70 -1.69 17.42 -13.27
C ARG A 70 -1.51 16.71 -14.60
N SER A 71 -1.31 15.39 -14.56
CA SER A 71 -1.02 14.58 -15.75
C SER A 71 -2.27 14.05 -16.45
N LYS A 72 -3.42 14.07 -15.78
CA LYS A 72 -4.70 13.54 -16.27
C LYS A 72 -4.61 12.06 -16.66
N VAL A 73 -3.93 11.27 -15.84
CA VAL A 73 -3.83 9.81 -15.98
C VAL A 73 -4.57 9.14 -14.83
N SER A 74 -4.69 7.80 -14.84
CA SER A 74 -5.21 7.07 -13.68
C SER A 74 -4.17 7.05 -12.56
N ARG A 75 -4.62 6.88 -11.32
CA ARG A 75 -3.74 6.74 -10.15
C ARG A 75 -2.76 5.59 -10.30
N ALA A 76 -3.22 4.44 -10.80
CA ALA A 76 -2.39 3.28 -11.08
C ALA A 76 -1.28 3.58 -12.09
N GLN A 77 -1.60 4.27 -13.19
CA GLN A 77 -0.61 4.69 -14.19
C GLN A 77 0.39 5.68 -13.58
N ALA A 78 -0.08 6.69 -12.84
CA ALA A 78 0.80 7.65 -12.18
C ALA A 78 1.76 6.97 -11.20
N PHE A 79 1.28 5.98 -10.44
CA PHE A 79 2.11 5.23 -9.51
C PHE A 79 3.17 4.43 -10.25
N GLU A 80 2.77 3.64 -11.27
CA GLU A 80 3.66 2.82 -12.07
C GLU A 80 4.74 3.65 -12.76
N ASP A 81 4.37 4.74 -13.42
CA ASP A 81 5.32 5.64 -14.08
C ASP A 81 6.26 6.32 -13.08
N THR A 82 5.77 6.68 -11.89
CA THR A 82 6.60 7.29 -10.84
C THR A 82 7.64 6.32 -10.28
N ILE A 83 7.26 5.07 -9.97
CA ILE A 83 8.23 4.06 -9.49
C ILE A 83 9.22 3.66 -10.58
N ARG A 84 8.76 3.59 -11.84
CA ARG A 84 9.60 3.28 -13.01
C ARG A 84 10.61 4.38 -13.29
N ALA A 85 10.18 5.65 -13.25
CA ALA A 85 11.08 6.80 -13.31
C ALA A 85 12.06 6.84 -12.13
N SER A 86 11.61 6.46 -10.92
CA SER A 86 12.47 6.39 -9.73
C SER A 86 13.56 5.33 -9.86
N VAL A 87 13.23 4.13 -10.36
CA VAL A 87 14.21 3.08 -10.65
C VAL A 87 15.24 3.56 -11.67
N ALA A 88 14.80 4.15 -12.78
CA ALA A 88 15.69 4.63 -13.82
C ALA A 88 16.58 5.80 -13.33
N ALA A 89 16.07 6.68 -12.47
CA ALA A 89 16.84 7.77 -11.85
C ALA A 89 17.98 7.24 -10.95
N LEU A 90 17.82 6.06 -10.35
CA LEU A 90 18.84 5.39 -9.55
C LEU A 90 19.83 4.55 -10.36
N ALA A 91 19.72 4.58 -11.70
CA ALA A 91 20.51 3.79 -12.62
C ALA A 91 21.70 4.50 -13.27
N ALA A 92 22.11 5.66 -12.74
CA ALA A 92 23.32 6.37 -13.19
C ALA A 92 23.39 6.57 -14.72
N GLU A 93 22.29 7.04 -15.31
CA GLU A 93 22.14 7.32 -16.76
C GLU A 93 22.14 6.07 -17.67
N THR A 94 22.15 4.84 -17.12
CA THR A 94 22.09 3.63 -17.96
C THR A 94 20.68 3.26 -18.42
N MET A 95 19.66 3.95 -17.93
CA MET A 95 18.23 3.67 -18.21
C MET A 95 17.47 4.92 -18.68
N GLU A 96 18.15 5.86 -19.36
CA GLU A 96 17.52 7.12 -19.80
C GLU A 96 16.32 6.90 -20.72
N SER A 97 16.37 5.91 -21.63
CA SER A 97 15.23 5.61 -22.51
C SER A 97 13.98 5.20 -21.72
N GLU A 98 14.17 4.40 -20.68
CA GLU A 98 13.09 3.96 -19.78
C GLU A 98 12.58 5.12 -18.93
N TYR A 99 13.47 5.98 -18.45
CA TYR A 99 13.10 7.20 -17.73
C TYR A 99 12.21 8.11 -18.59
N PHE A 100 12.64 8.42 -19.82
CA PHE A 100 11.90 9.31 -20.72
C PHE A 100 10.56 8.72 -21.16
N ASP A 101 10.48 7.40 -21.34
CA ASP A 101 9.20 6.77 -21.66
C ASP A 101 8.23 6.78 -20.47
N ALA A 102 8.71 6.51 -19.25
CA ALA A 102 7.89 6.59 -18.03
C ALA A 102 7.31 7.99 -17.79
N ILE A 103 8.12 9.04 -17.95
CA ILE A 103 7.63 10.41 -17.69
C ILE A 103 6.78 10.99 -18.82
N LYS A 104 6.74 10.35 -19.99
CA LYS A 104 6.19 10.90 -21.24
C LYS A 104 4.77 11.46 -21.07
N ALA A 105 3.90 10.73 -20.37
CA ALA A 105 2.51 11.12 -20.10
C ALA A 105 2.39 12.33 -19.16
N HIS A 106 3.45 12.66 -18.42
CA HIS A 106 3.48 13.62 -17.32
C HIS A 106 4.15 14.95 -17.69
N THR A 107 4.57 15.13 -18.95
CA THR A 107 5.37 16.27 -19.40
C THR A 107 4.56 17.47 -19.91
N LYS A 108 3.23 17.36 -20.03
CA LYS A 108 2.38 18.43 -20.56
C LYS A 108 2.21 19.56 -19.53
N GLY A 109 2.38 20.80 -19.98
CA GLY A 109 2.19 22.01 -19.15
C GLY A 109 3.45 22.86 -19.04
N GLU A 110 3.37 23.92 -18.25
CA GLU A 110 4.50 24.81 -17.94
C GLU A 110 5.40 24.17 -16.87
N ILE A 111 6.72 24.38 -16.97
CA ILE A 111 7.69 23.87 -15.99
C ILE A 111 7.32 24.35 -14.59
N GLY A 112 7.21 23.42 -13.64
CA GLY A 112 6.77 23.67 -12.25
C GLY A 112 5.32 23.24 -12.00
N GLU A 113 4.50 23.19 -13.05
CA GLU A 113 3.07 22.84 -13.00
C GLU A 113 2.78 21.46 -13.61
N ARG A 114 3.78 20.77 -14.14
CA ARG A 114 3.60 19.43 -14.73
C ARG A 114 3.58 18.36 -13.65
N GLY A 115 3.00 17.21 -13.95
CA GLY A 115 3.07 16.06 -13.04
C GLY A 115 4.49 15.53 -12.86
N VAL A 116 5.31 15.56 -13.92
CA VAL A 116 6.71 15.11 -13.83
C VAL A 116 7.54 15.92 -12.84
N ASP A 117 7.19 17.20 -12.61
CA ASP A 117 7.91 18.08 -11.69
C ASP A 117 7.76 17.63 -10.21
N LEU A 118 6.74 16.80 -9.91
CA LEU A 118 6.50 16.23 -8.59
C LEU A 118 7.08 14.82 -8.39
N MET A 119 7.48 14.12 -9.46
CA MET A 119 8.09 12.79 -9.32
C MET A 119 9.41 12.82 -8.51
N PRO A 120 10.31 13.82 -8.68
CA PRO A 120 11.48 13.96 -7.80
C PRO A 120 11.09 14.25 -6.35
N VAL A 121 10.01 15.00 -6.12
CA VAL A 121 9.49 15.29 -4.77
C VAL A 121 8.97 14.00 -4.12
N PHE A 122 8.23 13.18 -4.87
CA PHE A 122 7.77 11.86 -4.41
C PHE A 122 8.94 10.95 -4.03
N LEU A 123 9.99 10.89 -4.87
CA LEU A 123 11.18 10.09 -4.57
C LEU A 123 11.92 10.63 -3.34
N ALA A 124 12.05 11.95 -3.20
CA ALA A 124 12.67 12.55 -2.02
C ALA A 124 11.88 12.26 -0.73
N GLN A 125 10.55 12.33 -0.77
CA GLN A 125 9.68 11.95 0.36
C GLN A 125 9.83 10.48 0.71
N THR A 126 9.93 9.61 -0.29
CA THR A 126 10.17 8.16 -0.11
C THR A 126 11.49 7.93 0.63
N ILE A 127 12.57 8.55 0.16
CA ILE A 127 13.91 8.43 0.75
C ILE A 127 13.91 8.96 2.20
N ASP A 128 13.31 10.13 2.45
CA ASP A 128 13.21 10.70 3.80
C ASP A 128 12.45 9.78 4.76
N ALA A 129 11.26 9.33 4.36
CA ALA A 129 10.42 8.46 5.18
C ALA A 129 11.12 7.14 5.51
N MET A 130 11.71 6.48 4.51
CA MET A 130 12.44 5.24 4.70
C MET A 130 13.70 5.42 5.54
N SER A 131 14.43 6.53 5.38
CA SER A 131 15.63 6.81 6.18
C SER A 131 15.31 7.06 7.65
N ARG A 132 14.15 7.66 7.95
CA ARG A 132 13.72 7.94 9.33
C ARG A 132 13.11 6.74 10.04
N THR A 133 12.37 5.90 9.32
CA THR A 133 11.49 4.89 9.94
C THR A 133 11.80 3.45 9.55
N ASP A 134 12.55 3.23 8.47
CA ASP A 134 12.75 1.92 7.85
C ASP A 134 11.46 1.21 7.39
N ASN A 135 10.30 1.89 7.40
CA ASN A 135 9.01 1.33 7.00
C ASN A 135 8.88 1.11 5.49
N ASP A 136 7.99 0.20 5.09
CA ASP A 136 7.62 -0.05 3.69
C ASP A 136 6.54 0.93 3.20
N VAL A 137 6.89 2.21 3.10
CA VAL A 137 5.93 3.25 2.70
C VAL A 137 5.44 3.09 1.26
N LEU A 138 6.25 2.47 0.38
CA LEU A 138 5.85 2.21 -1.01
C LEU A 138 4.90 1.00 -1.11
N GLY A 139 5.17 -0.07 -0.36
CA GLY A 139 4.25 -1.21 -0.28
C GLY A 139 2.92 -0.84 0.38
N ASP A 140 2.95 -0.05 1.45
CA ASP A 140 1.75 0.46 2.13
C ASP A 140 0.92 1.36 1.19
N LEU A 141 1.57 2.24 0.41
CA LEU A 141 0.90 3.04 -0.61
C LEU A 141 0.27 2.16 -1.70
N PHE A 142 1.03 1.18 -2.20
CA PHE A 142 0.60 0.28 -3.25
C PHE A 142 -0.63 -0.53 -2.81
N GLN A 143 -0.57 -1.18 -1.65
CA GLN A 143 -1.68 -1.97 -1.15
C GLN A 143 -2.87 -1.10 -0.73
N GLY A 144 -2.64 0.06 -0.11
CA GLY A 144 -3.69 0.93 0.41
C GLY A 144 -4.40 1.81 -0.62
N SER A 145 -3.82 2.03 -1.80
CA SER A 145 -4.38 2.98 -2.79
C SER A 145 -4.36 2.52 -4.25
N ILE A 146 -3.65 1.43 -4.57
CA ILE A 146 -3.47 0.95 -5.96
C ILE A 146 -4.03 -0.45 -6.14
N SER A 147 -3.53 -1.44 -5.39
CA SER A 147 -3.95 -2.84 -5.54
C SER A 147 -5.16 -3.18 -4.69
N TYR A 148 -5.32 -2.60 -3.50
CA TYR A 148 -6.39 -2.96 -2.54
C TYR A 148 -6.45 -4.46 -2.20
N GLY A 149 -5.36 -5.22 -2.43
CA GLY A 149 -5.37 -6.68 -2.32
C GLY A 149 -6.12 -7.41 -3.45
N GLU A 150 -6.52 -6.70 -4.52
CA GLU A 150 -7.08 -7.31 -5.72
C GLU A 150 -6.11 -8.35 -6.30
N HIS A 151 -6.69 -9.41 -6.88
CA HIS A 151 -5.94 -10.56 -7.41
C HIS A 151 -5.03 -11.26 -6.38
N SER A 152 -5.41 -11.22 -5.09
CA SER A 152 -4.67 -11.84 -3.99
C SER A 152 -3.26 -11.27 -3.79
N LEU A 153 -3.05 -10.03 -4.22
CA LEU A 153 -1.79 -9.32 -4.02
C LEU A 153 -1.74 -8.71 -2.61
N TYR A 154 -1.48 -9.55 -1.61
CA TYR A 154 -1.27 -9.14 -0.23
C TYR A 154 0.22 -9.14 0.08
N LEU A 155 0.73 -8.00 0.55
CA LEU A 155 2.11 -7.90 0.99
C LEU A 155 2.27 -8.47 2.40
N THR A 156 3.40 -9.11 2.66
CA THR A 156 3.71 -9.68 3.97
C THR A 156 3.91 -8.58 5.00
N PRO A 157 3.18 -8.57 6.13
CA PRO A 157 3.42 -7.61 7.20
C PRO A 157 4.84 -7.73 7.79
N PRO A 158 5.49 -6.62 8.18
CA PRO A 158 6.88 -6.65 8.67
C PRO A 158 7.12 -7.60 9.86
N SER A 159 6.16 -7.70 10.79
CA SER A 159 6.28 -8.60 11.94
C SER A 159 6.31 -10.08 11.53
N VAL A 160 5.55 -10.46 10.50
CA VAL A 160 5.56 -11.83 9.95
C VAL A 160 6.85 -12.08 9.19
N ALA A 161 7.30 -11.11 8.39
CA ALA A 161 8.58 -11.18 7.69
C ALA A 161 9.77 -11.35 8.66
N GLN A 162 9.80 -10.58 9.76
CA GLN A 162 10.82 -10.67 10.79
C GLN A 162 10.80 -12.04 11.49
N MET A 163 9.62 -12.55 11.82
CA MET A 163 9.46 -13.87 12.42
C MET A 163 9.98 -14.96 11.48
N MET A 164 9.58 -14.95 10.21
CA MET A 164 10.03 -15.93 9.21
C MET A 164 11.54 -15.88 9.03
N ALA A 165 12.12 -14.70 8.87
CA ALA A 165 13.56 -14.51 8.75
C ALA A 165 14.32 -15.09 9.96
N SER A 166 13.80 -14.89 11.17
CA SER A 166 14.41 -15.43 12.40
C SER A 166 14.30 -16.95 12.50
N MET A 167 13.23 -17.54 11.95
CA MET A 167 13.03 -19.01 11.92
C MET A 167 13.88 -19.70 10.86
N THR A 168 14.20 -19.02 9.76
CA THR A 168 14.97 -19.59 8.65
C THR A 168 16.46 -19.24 8.68
N SER A 169 16.89 -18.44 9.65
CA SER A 169 18.31 -18.11 9.84
C SER A 169 18.98 -19.16 10.71
N ASP A 170 19.72 -20.07 10.09
CA ASP A 170 20.59 -21.00 10.81
C ASP A 170 21.92 -20.32 11.16
N GLU A 171 22.36 -20.42 12.42
CA GLU A 171 23.64 -19.87 12.90
C GLU A 171 24.90 -20.54 12.28
N THR A 172 24.72 -21.51 11.38
CA THR A 172 25.78 -22.46 10.99
C THR A 172 26.40 -22.22 9.61
N GLU A 173 25.88 -21.28 8.82
CA GLU A 173 26.36 -21.04 7.44
C GLU A 173 27.59 -20.13 7.34
N ASP A 174 27.98 -19.43 8.41
CA ASP A 174 29.14 -18.50 8.41
C ASP A 174 30.51 -19.20 8.24
N GLY A 175 30.55 -20.53 8.15
CA GLY A 175 31.78 -21.33 8.26
C GLY A 175 32.33 -21.96 6.98
N ASP A 176 31.57 -22.06 5.88
CA ASP A 176 31.97 -22.83 4.69
C ASP A 176 32.55 -21.98 3.53
N GLY A 177 32.55 -20.65 3.69
CA GLY A 177 33.09 -19.71 2.71
C GLY A 177 32.27 -19.60 1.43
N ARG A 178 31.03 -20.12 1.39
CA ARG A 178 30.10 -19.92 0.28
C ARG A 178 29.34 -18.61 0.47
N GLU A 179 29.04 -17.94 -0.64
CA GLU A 179 28.16 -16.77 -0.63
C GLU A 179 26.75 -17.23 -0.22
N THR A 180 26.23 -16.69 0.88
CA THR A 180 24.84 -16.94 1.32
C THR A 180 23.88 -16.32 0.31
N LEU A 181 23.06 -17.15 -0.34
CA LEU A 181 22.01 -16.71 -1.27
C LEU A 181 20.64 -16.87 -0.62
N ILE A 182 19.91 -15.76 -0.48
CA ILE A 182 18.56 -15.77 0.10
C ILE A 182 17.58 -15.41 -1.02
N SER A 183 16.64 -16.31 -1.32
CA SER A 183 15.71 -16.14 -2.43
C SER A 183 14.27 -16.11 -1.97
N ASP A 184 13.49 -15.19 -2.54
CA ASP A 184 12.03 -15.12 -2.41
C ASP A 184 11.40 -15.15 -3.82
N PRO A 185 10.69 -16.25 -4.20
CA PRO A 185 10.14 -16.44 -5.54
C PRO A 185 8.86 -15.64 -5.84
N CYS A 186 8.32 -14.90 -4.86
CA CYS A 186 7.11 -14.09 -4.97
C CYS A 186 7.23 -12.88 -4.03
N CYS A 187 8.26 -12.07 -4.26
CA CYS A 187 8.82 -11.18 -3.25
C CYS A 187 7.96 -9.97 -2.88
N GLY A 188 6.93 -9.63 -3.67
CA GLY A 188 6.06 -8.49 -3.41
C GLY A 188 6.85 -7.19 -3.35
N SER A 189 6.80 -6.49 -2.22
CA SER A 189 7.61 -5.28 -1.96
C SER A 189 9.02 -5.58 -1.44
N GLY A 190 9.37 -6.84 -1.19
CA GLY A 190 10.71 -7.28 -0.80
C GLY A 190 10.98 -7.25 0.71
N ILE A 191 9.96 -7.06 1.55
CA ILE A 191 10.14 -6.98 3.02
C ILE A 191 10.68 -8.28 3.64
N PRO A 192 10.22 -9.49 3.25
CA PRO A 192 10.85 -10.74 3.70
C PRO A 192 12.36 -10.78 3.43
N LEU A 193 12.79 -10.37 2.23
CA LEU A 193 14.21 -10.30 1.86
C LEU A 193 14.98 -9.27 2.68
N ILE A 194 14.36 -8.11 2.97
CA ILE A 194 14.98 -7.07 3.79
C ILE A 194 15.22 -7.56 5.22
N GLU A 195 14.22 -8.20 5.84
CA GLU A 195 14.35 -8.74 7.19
C GLU A 195 15.39 -9.86 7.26
N ALA A 196 15.41 -10.77 6.27
CA ALA A 196 16.45 -11.78 6.16
C ALA A 196 17.85 -11.16 5.97
N GLY A 197 17.97 -10.14 5.12
CA GLY A 197 19.22 -9.41 4.90
C GLY A 197 19.66 -8.52 6.06
N LYS A 198 18.82 -8.28 7.08
CA LYS A 198 19.23 -7.66 8.36
C LYS A 198 19.99 -8.68 9.22
N LEU A 199 19.58 -9.94 9.19
CA LEU A 199 20.25 -11.05 9.88
C LEU A 199 21.50 -11.52 9.14
N HIS A 200 21.50 -11.44 7.81
CA HIS A 200 22.61 -11.83 6.94
C HIS A 200 23.11 -10.65 6.07
N PRO A 201 23.89 -9.69 6.63
CA PRO A 201 24.29 -8.48 5.90
C PRO A 201 25.16 -8.71 4.66
N GLN A 202 25.83 -9.87 4.58
CA GLN A 202 26.69 -10.25 3.46
C GLN A 202 25.98 -11.11 2.42
N ALA A 203 24.72 -11.51 2.66
CA ALA A 203 23.97 -12.33 1.73
C ALA A 203 23.63 -11.58 0.44
N GLU A 204 23.62 -12.31 -0.67
CA GLU A 204 23.06 -11.83 -1.92
C GLU A 204 21.56 -12.18 -1.97
N LEU A 205 20.73 -11.14 -2.00
CA LEU A 205 19.28 -11.27 -1.93
C LEU A 205 18.69 -11.42 -3.33
N ILE A 206 17.81 -12.39 -3.54
CA ILE A 206 17.20 -12.67 -4.84
C ILE A 206 15.68 -12.59 -4.72
N GLY A 207 15.09 -11.54 -5.28
CA GLY A 207 13.63 -11.40 -5.37
C GLY A 207 13.14 -11.73 -6.76
N GLN A 208 12.08 -12.52 -6.85
CA GLN A 208 11.34 -12.71 -8.10
C GLN A 208 9.87 -12.40 -7.87
N ASP A 209 9.26 -11.68 -8.81
CA ASP A 209 7.82 -11.45 -8.80
C ASP A 209 7.27 -11.40 -10.23
N ILE A 210 6.01 -11.82 -10.41
CA ILE A 210 5.33 -11.76 -11.70
C ILE A 210 4.80 -10.35 -12.01
N ASP A 211 4.50 -9.57 -10.97
CA ASP A 211 4.03 -8.19 -11.12
C ASP A 211 5.23 -7.24 -11.23
N ALA A 212 5.32 -6.55 -12.37
CA ALA A 212 6.39 -5.61 -12.65
C ALA A 212 6.44 -4.42 -11.67
N ARG A 213 5.33 -4.09 -11.00
CA ARG A 213 5.27 -3.07 -9.95
C ARG A 213 5.93 -3.61 -8.69
N CYS A 214 5.60 -4.83 -8.27
CA CYS A 214 6.25 -5.51 -7.14
C CYS A 214 7.77 -5.66 -7.34
N ALA A 215 8.21 -6.09 -8.52
CA ALA A 215 9.64 -6.17 -8.83
C ALA A 215 10.32 -4.79 -8.70
N ARG A 216 9.70 -3.70 -9.18
CA ARG A 216 10.24 -2.34 -9.02
C ARG A 216 10.20 -1.86 -7.56
N LEU A 217 9.16 -2.19 -6.81
CA LEU A 217 9.07 -1.91 -5.36
C LEU A 217 10.20 -2.59 -4.62
N THR A 218 10.42 -3.88 -4.86
CA THR A 218 11.53 -4.66 -4.30
C THR A 218 12.87 -4.03 -4.66
N ALA A 219 13.08 -3.64 -5.92
CA ALA A 219 14.33 -3.00 -6.35
C ALA A 219 14.59 -1.66 -5.63
N LEU A 220 13.58 -0.80 -5.49
CA LEU A 220 13.68 0.45 -4.73
C LEU A 220 13.95 0.16 -3.24
N ASN A 221 13.19 -0.75 -2.65
CA ASN A 221 13.30 -1.10 -1.24
C ASN A 221 14.68 -1.67 -0.87
N LEU A 222 15.27 -2.50 -1.73
CA LEU A 222 16.63 -3.02 -1.55
C LEU A 222 17.70 -1.94 -1.83
N GLY A 223 17.57 -1.21 -2.95
CA GLY A 223 18.54 -0.21 -3.38
C GLY A 223 18.69 0.96 -2.40
N LEU A 224 17.57 1.48 -1.89
CA LEU A 224 17.56 2.58 -0.92
C LEU A 224 18.07 2.14 0.47
N ARG A 225 17.98 0.84 0.81
CA ARG A 225 18.52 0.24 2.04
C ARG A 225 19.95 -0.30 1.88
N GLN A 226 20.62 0.02 0.77
CA GLN A 226 22.00 -0.40 0.49
C GLN A 226 22.22 -1.92 0.56
N LYS A 227 21.20 -2.70 0.17
CA LYS A 227 21.32 -4.15 0.04
C LYS A 227 21.90 -4.52 -1.33
N TYR A 228 22.46 -5.71 -1.42
CA TYR A 228 22.98 -6.28 -2.67
C TYR A 228 22.10 -7.45 -3.07
N GLY A 229 21.81 -7.54 -4.37
CA GLY A 229 20.88 -8.55 -4.84
C GLY A 229 20.54 -8.52 -6.31
N TRP A 230 19.63 -9.41 -6.67
CA TRP A 230 19.01 -9.54 -7.99
C TRP A 230 17.50 -9.46 -7.84
N VAL A 231 16.84 -8.66 -8.67
CA VAL A 231 15.38 -8.60 -8.70
C VAL A 231 14.90 -8.95 -10.10
N ILE A 232 14.08 -9.99 -10.19
CA ILE A 232 13.65 -10.60 -11.44
C ILE A 232 12.15 -10.34 -11.58
N CYS A 233 11.73 -9.71 -12.67
CA CYS A 233 10.33 -9.70 -13.05
C CYS A 233 10.07 -10.87 -13.98
N GLY A 234 9.23 -11.81 -13.56
CA GLY A 234 8.99 -13.04 -14.31
C GLY A 234 8.16 -14.05 -13.55
N ASN A 235 7.60 -14.99 -14.27
CA ASN A 235 6.81 -16.05 -13.67
C ASN A 235 7.74 -17.17 -13.19
N THR A 236 7.82 -17.38 -11.88
CA THR A 236 8.70 -18.40 -11.26
C THR A 236 8.36 -19.82 -11.72
N LEU A 237 7.08 -20.12 -11.98
CA LEU A 237 6.63 -21.44 -12.38
C LEU A 237 6.93 -21.73 -13.86
N THR A 238 6.63 -20.79 -14.76
CA THR A 238 6.89 -20.96 -16.21
C THR A 238 8.34 -20.66 -16.58
N ARG A 239 9.08 -19.98 -15.69
CA ARG A 239 10.48 -19.51 -15.87
C ARG A 239 10.64 -18.41 -16.91
N GLU A 240 9.53 -17.82 -17.34
CA GLU A 240 9.54 -16.65 -18.22
C GLU A 240 10.08 -15.44 -17.45
N VAL A 241 11.03 -14.72 -18.05
CA VAL A 241 11.64 -13.52 -17.48
C VAL A 241 11.35 -12.35 -18.41
N GLN A 242 10.81 -11.27 -17.83
CA GLN A 242 10.53 -10.02 -18.53
C GLN A 242 11.73 -9.07 -18.46
N PHE A 243 12.24 -8.83 -17.25
CA PHE A 243 13.43 -8.00 -17.01
C PHE A 243 14.13 -8.40 -15.71
N VAL A 244 15.39 -7.97 -15.56
CA VAL A 244 16.20 -8.22 -14.36
C VAL A 244 16.91 -6.94 -13.93
N TYR A 245 16.89 -6.66 -12.63
CA TYR A 245 17.68 -5.64 -11.99
C TYR A 245 18.79 -6.23 -11.14
N ARG A 246 20.00 -5.71 -11.32
CA ARG A 246 21.10 -5.85 -10.37
C ARG A 246 21.03 -4.71 -9.35
N ILE A 247 20.95 -5.05 -8.08
CA ILE A 247 20.96 -4.10 -6.96
C ILE A 247 22.35 -4.07 -6.32
N GLY A 248 22.88 -2.88 -6.11
CA GLY A 248 24.19 -2.68 -5.49
C GLY A 248 24.89 -1.44 -6.05
N SER A 249 25.89 -0.93 -5.32
CA SER A 249 26.63 0.26 -5.76
C SER A 249 27.46 -0.04 -7.01
N PHE A 250 27.28 0.76 -8.06
CA PHE A 250 28.13 0.71 -9.26
C PHE A 250 28.44 2.11 -9.77
N PHE A 251 29.41 2.20 -10.68
CA PHE A 251 29.75 3.43 -11.37
C PHE A 251 29.53 3.24 -12.88
N HIS A 252 29.01 4.29 -13.52
CA HIS A 252 28.89 4.38 -14.96
C HIS A 252 29.67 5.60 -15.46
N GLU A 253 30.47 5.41 -16.50
CA GLU A 253 31.18 6.50 -17.19
C GLU A 253 30.39 6.87 -18.44
N GLY A 254 29.72 8.01 -18.37
CA GLY A 254 28.92 8.56 -19.47
C GLY A 254 29.54 9.82 -20.06
N ALA A 255 28.88 10.40 -21.06
CA ALA A 255 29.31 11.64 -21.71
C ALA A 255 29.38 12.84 -20.73
N GLN A 256 28.58 12.82 -19.65
CA GLN A 256 28.58 13.85 -18.60
C GLN A 256 29.51 13.54 -17.43
N GLY A 257 30.34 12.51 -17.55
CA GLY A 257 31.31 12.09 -16.53
C GLY A 257 30.89 10.83 -15.78
N ARG A 258 31.55 10.60 -14.64
CA ARG A 258 31.34 9.41 -13.82
C ARG A 258 30.17 9.61 -12.86
N ARG A 259 29.15 8.75 -12.96
CA ARG A 259 27.97 8.72 -12.10
C ARG A 259 27.97 7.46 -11.23
N ARG A 260 27.29 7.52 -10.08
CA ARG A 260 27.07 6.38 -9.19
C ARG A 260 25.60 5.99 -9.23
N GLY A 261 25.34 4.70 -9.36
CA GLY A 261 24.00 4.13 -9.34
C GLY A 261 23.88 3.04 -8.29
N VAL A 262 22.65 2.63 -8.01
CA VAL A 262 22.32 1.54 -7.07
C VAL A 262 21.42 0.47 -7.67
N ILE A 263 20.78 0.74 -8.81
CA ILE A 263 19.96 -0.22 -9.55
C ILE A 263 20.42 -0.21 -11.01
N ARG A 264 20.62 -1.37 -11.62
CA ARG A 264 20.98 -1.48 -13.03
C ARG A 264 20.16 -2.57 -13.69
N GLU A 265 19.58 -2.27 -14.85
CA GLU A 265 19.00 -3.32 -15.69
C GLU A 265 20.09 -4.18 -16.34
N VAL A 266 19.89 -5.48 -16.28
CA VAL A 266 20.78 -6.50 -16.84
C VAL A 266 19.95 -7.40 -17.75
N PRO A 267 20.40 -7.66 -19.00
CA PRO A 267 19.73 -8.63 -19.86
C PRO A 267 19.61 -9.99 -19.16
N PRO A 268 18.45 -10.68 -19.24
CA PRO A 268 18.26 -11.95 -18.53
C PRO A 268 19.35 -12.99 -18.80
N GLU A 269 19.92 -13.01 -20.00
CA GLU A 269 20.98 -13.93 -20.40
C GLU A 269 22.31 -13.70 -19.67
N GLN A 270 22.49 -12.50 -19.10
CA GLN A 270 23.67 -12.10 -18.35
C GLN A 270 23.48 -12.20 -16.82
N CYS A 271 22.29 -12.60 -16.37
CA CYS A 271 22.00 -12.78 -14.95
C CYS A 271 22.59 -14.13 -14.46
N PRO A 272 23.59 -14.12 -13.57
CA PRO A 272 24.28 -15.34 -13.14
C PRO A 272 23.41 -16.25 -12.27
N VAL A 273 22.42 -15.69 -11.55
CA VAL A 273 21.56 -16.45 -10.63
C VAL A 273 20.42 -17.19 -11.34
N LEU A 274 20.03 -16.76 -12.56
CA LEU A 274 18.90 -17.37 -13.27
C LEU A 274 19.14 -18.86 -13.62
N PRO A 275 20.28 -19.27 -14.21
CA PRO A 275 20.54 -20.68 -14.48
C PRO A 275 20.49 -21.56 -13.22
N GLU A 276 21.04 -21.08 -12.12
CA GLU A 276 21.09 -21.82 -10.85
C GLU A 276 19.68 -21.97 -10.25
N LEU A 277 18.89 -20.90 -10.21
CA LEU A 277 17.51 -20.94 -9.76
C LEU A 277 16.67 -21.92 -10.58
N GLN A 278 16.77 -21.86 -11.92
CA GLN A 278 16.03 -22.75 -12.81
C GLN A 278 16.43 -24.22 -12.61
N GLN A 279 17.71 -24.50 -12.36
CA GLN A 279 18.18 -25.85 -12.05
C GLN A 279 17.70 -26.34 -10.68
N ARG A 280 17.68 -25.47 -9.65
CA ARG A 280 17.14 -25.82 -8.32
C ARG A 280 15.66 -26.14 -8.40
N ILE A 281 14.87 -25.29 -9.06
CA ILE A 281 13.42 -25.53 -9.25
C ILE A 281 13.19 -26.84 -10.02
N LYS A 282 13.95 -27.09 -11.08
CA LYS A 282 13.83 -28.35 -11.85
C LYS A 282 14.12 -29.58 -10.98
N ARG A 283 15.16 -29.53 -10.14
CA ARG A 283 15.49 -30.64 -9.22
C ARG A 283 14.38 -30.87 -8.22
N TYR A 284 13.93 -29.82 -7.52
CA TYR A 284 12.82 -29.92 -6.58
C TYR A 284 11.57 -30.54 -7.21
N LEU A 285 11.18 -30.08 -8.41
CA LEU A 285 10.03 -30.65 -9.11
C LEU A 285 10.22 -32.14 -9.44
N LEU A 286 11.42 -32.56 -9.85
CA LEU A 286 11.70 -33.97 -10.12
C LEU A 286 11.65 -34.80 -8.83
N ASP A 287 12.26 -34.31 -7.75
CA ASP A 287 12.29 -34.99 -6.46
C ASP A 287 10.86 -35.16 -5.90
N THR A 288 10.00 -34.14 -5.99
CA THR A 288 8.60 -34.22 -5.57
C THR A 288 7.79 -35.23 -6.40
N LEU A 289 8.01 -35.29 -7.71
CA LEU A 289 7.32 -36.26 -8.58
C LEU A 289 7.78 -37.70 -8.31
N ASP A 290 9.06 -37.89 -8.01
CA ASP A 290 9.60 -39.19 -7.63
C ASP A 290 9.04 -39.65 -6.26
N GLU A 291 8.92 -38.73 -5.29
CA GLU A 291 8.29 -39.01 -3.99
C GLU A 291 6.81 -39.39 -4.10
N GLU A 292 6.01 -38.69 -4.92
CA GLU A 292 4.60 -39.04 -5.18
C GLU A 292 4.45 -40.41 -5.87
N SER A 293 5.43 -40.80 -6.70
CA SER A 293 5.44 -42.11 -7.36
C SER A 293 5.78 -43.26 -6.38
N SER A 294 6.53 -42.95 -5.32
CA SER A 294 6.83 -43.85 -4.23
C SER A 294 5.79 -43.73 -3.11
N LEU A 295 4.59 -44.25 -3.34
CA LEU A 295 3.63 -44.50 -2.26
C LEU A 295 4.22 -45.55 -1.30
N VAL A 296 5.02 -45.11 -0.33
CA VAL A 296 5.25 -45.88 0.88
C VAL A 296 3.89 -46.01 1.55
N PRO A 297 3.38 -47.23 1.85
CA PRO A 297 2.15 -47.35 2.59
C PRO A 297 2.34 -46.62 3.92
N VAL A 298 1.65 -45.49 4.06
CA VAL A 298 1.61 -44.72 5.30
C VAL A 298 1.22 -45.71 6.40
N PRO A 299 2.08 -45.96 7.40
CA PRO A 299 1.67 -46.76 8.55
C PRO A 299 0.44 -46.09 9.10
N GLU A 300 -0.64 -46.85 9.31
CA GLU A 300 -1.94 -46.38 9.79
C GLU A 300 -1.73 -45.44 10.98
N GLN A 301 -1.66 -44.14 10.70
CA GLN A 301 -1.41 -43.13 11.72
C GLN A 301 -2.66 -43.12 12.57
N SER A 302 -2.51 -43.33 13.88
CA SER A 302 -3.61 -43.17 14.81
C SER A 302 -4.24 -41.81 14.53
N LEU A 303 -5.51 -41.81 14.10
CA LEU A 303 -6.28 -40.60 13.87
C LEU A 303 -5.99 -39.63 15.02
N PRO A 304 -5.68 -38.35 14.74
CA PRO A 304 -5.46 -37.39 15.80
C PRO A 304 -6.68 -37.47 16.73
N GLN A 305 -6.43 -37.71 18.01
CA GLN A 305 -7.49 -37.72 19.01
C GLN A 305 -8.21 -36.38 18.86
N ILE A 306 -9.51 -36.43 18.58
CA ILE A 306 -10.37 -35.26 18.64
C ILE A 306 -10.19 -34.71 20.05
N ILE A 307 -9.47 -33.60 20.17
CA ILE A 307 -9.38 -32.88 21.43
C ILE A 307 -10.76 -32.26 21.62
N GLU A 308 -11.53 -32.80 22.55
CA GLU A 308 -12.78 -32.15 22.97
C GLU A 308 -12.43 -30.74 23.42
N ILE A 309 -13.04 -29.75 22.76
CA ILE A 309 -12.90 -28.35 23.14
C ILE A 309 -13.42 -28.23 24.57
N PRO A 310 -12.59 -27.85 25.56
CA PRO A 310 -13.05 -27.76 26.94
C PRO A 310 -14.21 -26.76 27.06
N ASP A 311 -15.24 -27.09 27.84
CA ASP A 311 -16.45 -26.27 28.00
C ASP A 311 -16.19 -24.79 28.32
N TRP A 312 -15.05 -24.47 28.94
CA TRP A 312 -14.69 -23.09 29.25
C TRP A 312 -14.36 -22.25 28.02
N VAL A 313 -13.88 -22.87 26.93
CA VAL A 313 -13.62 -22.19 25.64
C VAL A 313 -14.94 -21.84 24.96
N LEU A 314 -15.92 -22.74 24.97
CA LEU A 314 -17.29 -22.46 24.49
C LEU A 314 -17.97 -21.35 25.31
N ARG A 315 -17.75 -21.33 26.62
CA ARG A 315 -18.23 -20.23 27.49
C ARG A 315 -17.57 -18.89 27.15
N LEU A 316 -16.31 -18.87 26.72
CA LEU A 316 -15.61 -17.65 26.33
C LEU A 316 -16.23 -17.01 25.09
N GLU A 317 -16.55 -17.81 24.05
CA GLU A 317 -17.25 -17.30 22.86
C GLU A 317 -18.60 -16.69 23.22
N GLN A 318 -19.37 -17.34 24.10
CA GLN A 318 -20.66 -16.83 24.58
C GLN A 318 -20.50 -15.53 25.37
N CYS A 319 -19.47 -15.43 26.23
CA CYS A 319 -19.17 -14.20 26.95
C CYS A 319 -18.75 -13.07 26.00
N TYR A 320 -18.00 -13.37 24.94
CA TYR A 320 -17.58 -12.38 23.94
C TYR A 320 -18.79 -11.84 23.16
N LEU A 321 -19.67 -12.72 22.69
CA LEU A 321 -20.91 -12.36 21.99
C LEU A 321 -21.88 -11.56 22.87
N GLN A 322 -21.99 -11.90 24.15
CA GLN A 322 -22.80 -11.13 25.11
C GLN A 322 -22.23 -9.73 25.34
N ARG A 323 -20.90 -9.59 25.30
CA ARG A 323 -20.22 -8.29 25.45
C ARG A 323 -20.45 -7.39 24.25
N GLU A 324 -20.32 -7.92 23.02
CA GLU A 324 -20.67 -7.19 21.80
C GLU A 324 -22.14 -6.74 21.79
N GLN A 325 -23.06 -7.62 22.19
CA GLN A 325 -24.49 -7.28 22.29
C GLN A 325 -24.79 -6.25 23.39
N SER A 326 -24.00 -6.21 24.46
CA SER A 326 -24.14 -5.21 25.53
C SER A 326 -23.60 -3.85 25.13
N GLU A 327 -22.53 -3.81 24.32
CA GLU A 327 -21.94 -2.60 23.78
C GLU A 327 -22.81 -1.97 22.68
N ASP A 328 -23.52 -2.79 21.88
CA ASP A 328 -24.51 -2.30 20.91
C ASP A 328 -25.81 -1.80 21.58
N ARG A 329 -26.25 -2.43 22.68
CA ARG A 329 -27.40 -1.94 23.45
C ARG A 329 -27.12 -0.61 24.17
N GLN A 330 -25.87 -0.35 24.57
CA GLN A 330 -25.50 0.92 25.20
C GLN A 330 -25.32 2.08 24.20
N LYS A 331 -25.16 1.81 22.90
CA LYS A 331 -25.04 2.82 21.84
C LYS A 331 -26.37 3.21 21.18
N SER A 332 -27.49 2.63 21.61
CA SER A 332 -28.82 2.95 21.10
C SER A 332 -29.37 4.24 21.75
N PRO A 333 -30.06 5.14 21.02
CA PRO A 333 -30.50 6.43 21.56
C PRO A 333 -31.55 6.23 22.65
N ILE A 334 -31.36 6.88 23.79
CA ILE A 334 -32.29 6.91 24.93
C ILE A 334 -33.66 7.42 24.46
N HIS A 335 -34.66 6.54 24.39
CA HIS A 335 -36.06 6.89 24.26
C HIS A 335 -36.61 7.32 25.62
N ILE A 336 -37.05 8.57 25.73
CA ILE A 336 -37.79 9.11 26.87
C ILE A 336 -39.12 8.35 26.98
N SER A 337 -39.36 7.69 28.12
CA SER A 337 -40.56 6.91 28.38
C SER A 337 -41.77 7.80 28.70
N GLU A 338 -42.88 7.49 28.04
CA GLU A 338 -44.20 8.15 28.12
C GLU A 338 -44.96 7.81 29.41
N GLU A 339 -44.41 8.15 30.58
CA GLU A 339 -45.09 7.87 31.86
C GLU A 339 -45.45 9.13 32.68
N ASN A 340 -45.42 10.31 32.06
CA ASN A 340 -45.85 11.57 32.68
C ASN A 340 -46.88 12.37 31.84
N ARG A 341 -47.69 11.69 31.02
CA ARG A 341 -48.74 12.34 30.20
C ARG A 341 -50.17 11.91 30.55
N ALA A 342 -50.38 11.33 31.72
CA ALA A 342 -51.71 10.92 32.22
C ALA A 342 -52.37 11.95 33.16
N GLU A 343 -51.88 13.20 33.23
CA GLU A 343 -52.48 14.27 34.06
C GLU A 343 -53.02 15.47 33.29
N ARG A 344 -53.07 15.42 31.95
CA ARG A 344 -53.65 16.53 31.16
C ARG A 344 -54.51 16.04 30.00
N ASP A 345 -55.49 15.20 30.30
CA ASP A 345 -56.68 15.05 29.45
C ASP A 345 -57.93 14.95 30.32
N SER A 346 -58.32 16.09 30.87
CA SER A 346 -59.67 16.27 31.43
C SER A 346 -60.15 17.70 31.17
N GLN A 347 -60.36 18.04 29.89
CA GLN A 347 -61.33 19.07 29.49
C GLN A 347 -61.70 19.01 27.98
N LYS A 348 -62.78 18.26 27.71
CA LYS A 348 -63.92 18.55 26.81
C LYS A 348 -63.70 18.92 25.32
N GLY A 349 -64.35 18.12 24.45
CA GLY A 349 -65.30 18.65 23.44
C GLY A 349 -65.25 17.97 22.05
N PRO A 350 -66.38 17.63 21.36
CA PRO A 350 -66.39 16.57 20.36
C PRO A 350 -66.72 16.96 18.90
N ALA A 351 -66.45 15.99 18.01
CA ALA A 351 -67.14 15.64 16.75
C ALA A 351 -66.98 16.52 15.49
N LYS A 352 -66.63 15.87 14.36
CA LYS A 352 -67.48 15.82 13.15
C LYS A 352 -66.98 14.84 12.07
N SER A 353 -67.96 14.14 11.52
CA SER A 353 -67.99 13.24 10.36
C SER A 353 -67.99 13.99 9.01
N GLN A 354 -67.46 13.37 7.94
CA GLN A 354 -67.87 13.62 6.55
C GLN A 354 -67.67 12.38 5.65
N LYS A 355 -68.42 12.38 4.55
CA LYS A 355 -68.99 11.27 3.75
C LYS A 355 -68.24 11.08 2.39
N PRO A 356 -68.66 10.22 1.43
CA PRO A 356 -67.81 9.29 0.66
C PRO A 356 -67.59 9.67 -0.82
N SER A 357 -66.91 8.81 -1.58
CA SER A 357 -66.77 8.88 -3.06
C SER A 357 -66.75 7.47 -3.69
N PRO A 358 -67.09 7.32 -4.98
CA PRO A 358 -67.87 6.20 -5.51
C PRO A 358 -67.04 5.08 -6.13
N GLY A 359 -67.68 3.93 -6.32
CA GLY A 359 -67.16 2.79 -7.07
C GLY A 359 -67.51 2.82 -8.55
N ASP A 360 -66.80 1.97 -9.29
CA ASP A 360 -67.24 1.37 -10.55
C ASP A 360 -66.87 -0.13 -10.47
N ASP A 361 -67.90 -0.96 -10.60
CA ASP A 361 -67.83 -2.41 -10.80
C ASP A 361 -67.54 -2.71 -12.28
N ASP A 362 -66.76 -3.74 -12.56
CA ASP A 362 -67.18 -4.88 -13.39
C ASP A 362 -65.96 -5.76 -13.76
N ASP A 363 -66.04 -7.03 -13.38
CA ASP A 363 -65.17 -8.15 -13.77
C ASP A 363 -66.14 -9.22 -14.33
N PRO A 364 -65.87 -9.96 -15.42
CA PRO A 364 -65.29 -11.31 -15.26
C PRO A 364 -64.63 -11.90 -16.56
N PRO A 365 -64.34 -13.23 -16.69
CA PRO A 365 -63.64 -14.16 -15.81
C PRO A 365 -62.44 -14.89 -16.50
N LYS A 366 -61.57 -15.48 -15.66
CA LYS A 366 -60.70 -16.67 -15.82
C LYS A 366 -60.42 -17.25 -17.23
N THR A 367 -59.13 -17.44 -17.55
CA THR A 367 -58.65 -18.64 -18.27
C THR A 367 -57.20 -19.00 -17.89
N GLN A 368 -56.94 -20.30 -17.73
CA GLN A 368 -55.65 -20.94 -17.48
C GLN A 368 -54.74 -20.95 -18.73
N GLN A 369 -53.41 -20.99 -18.54
CA GLN A 369 -52.37 -21.78 -19.29
C GLN A 369 -50.97 -21.16 -19.02
N THR A 370 -50.08 -21.82 -18.25
CA THR A 370 -48.97 -22.71 -18.67
C THR A 370 -47.85 -22.11 -19.53
N LEU A 371 -46.61 -22.31 -19.03
CA LEU A 371 -45.33 -22.50 -19.75
C LEU A 371 -44.79 -21.33 -20.61
N PHE A 372 -43.70 -20.69 -20.18
CA PHE A 372 -42.31 -21.04 -20.50
C PHE A 372 -41.34 -20.39 -19.51
#